data_AF-A0A172UWH4-F1
#
_entry.id   AF-A0A172UWH4-F1
#
_cell.length_a   1.000
_cell.length_b   1.000
_cell.length_c   1.000
_cell.angle_alpha   90.00
_cell.angle_beta   90.00
_cell.angle_gamma   90.00
#
_symmetry.space_group_name_H-M   'P 1'
#
loop_
_entity.id
_entity.type
_entity.pdbx_description
1 polymer ?
#
loop_
_entity_poly.entity_id
_entity_poly.type
_entity_poly.pdbx_seq_one_letter_code
_entity_poly.pdbx_strand_id
1 'polypeptide(L)'
;MANDDDAPAVLLPVPTERVDPWETSDDDGARFRYFLGTPRGEVATVRLAGFQRADGTLYDLAISVDADGPLDVGSAERLAEDLTAAIADLRRLAP
;
A
#
# COMPACT_ATOMS: atom_id res chain seq x y z
N MET A 1 10.80 25.65 -20.16
CA MET A 1 10.58 25.87 -18.72
C MET A 1 9.20 25.33 -18.37
N ALA A 2 9.16 24.09 -17.89
CA ALA A 2 8.10 23.62 -17.02
C ALA A 2 8.80 23.40 -15.68
N ASN A 3 8.26 23.95 -14.60
CA ASN A 3 8.89 23.96 -13.28
C ASN A 3 9.06 22.52 -12.78
N ASP A 4 10.31 22.07 -12.66
CA ASP A 4 10.70 20.78 -12.07
C ASP A 4 10.56 20.73 -10.53
N ASP A 5 9.83 21.68 -9.90
CA ASP A 5 9.86 21.94 -8.44
C ASP A 5 8.49 21.87 -7.72
N ASP A 6 7.41 21.40 -8.36
CA ASP A 6 6.04 21.40 -7.77
C ASP A 6 5.47 19.99 -7.48
N ALA A 7 6.35 18.98 -7.43
CA ALA A 7 5.96 17.62 -7.10
C ALA A 7 6.02 17.43 -5.58
N PRO A 8 4.89 17.21 -4.87
CA PRO A 8 4.94 16.82 -3.47
C PRO A 8 5.71 15.50 -3.39
N ALA A 9 6.91 15.55 -2.83
CA ALA A 9 7.75 14.38 -2.58
C ALA A 9 7.13 13.59 -1.44
N VAL A 10 6.17 12.74 -1.75
CA VAL A 10 5.58 11.88 -0.72
C VAL A 10 6.28 10.53 -0.74
N LEU A 11 7.10 10.33 0.27
CA LEU A 11 7.74 9.07 0.62
C LEU A 11 6.69 8.21 1.31
N LEU A 12 6.23 7.15 0.65
CA LEU A 12 5.40 6.14 1.30
C LEU A 12 6.26 5.46 2.37
N PRO A 13 5.79 5.31 3.63
CA PRO A 13 6.58 4.69 4.70
C PRO A 13 6.74 3.17 4.50
N VAL A 14 6.20 2.64 3.40
CA VAL A 14 6.22 1.23 3.03
C VAL A 14 6.89 1.06 1.67
N PRO A 15 7.69 -0.01 1.48
CA PRO A 15 8.15 -0.41 0.16
C PRO A 15 6.95 -0.62 -0.78
N THR A 16 6.99 0.01 -1.95
CA THR A 16 5.90 -0.04 -2.93
C THR A 16 6.38 -0.58 -4.26
N GLU A 17 5.62 -1.52 -4.82
CA GLU A 17 5.81 -2.05 -6.17
C GLU A 17 5.27 -1.08 -7.23
N ARG A 18 4.13 -0.44 -6.93
CA ARG A 18 3.45 0.47 -7.85
C ARG A 18 2.91 1.67 -7.11
N VAL A 19 3.05 2.85 -7.72
CA VAL A 19 2.45 4.10 -7.27
C VAL A 19 1.87 4.76 -8.50
N ASP A 20 0.57 5.05 -8.47
CA ASP A 20 -0.11 5.68 -9.59
C ASP A 20 0.16 7.19 -9.64
N PRO A 21 -0.05 7.85 -10.79
CA PRO A 21 0.01 9.30 -10.90
C PRO A 21 -0.99 9.99 -9.95
N TRP A 22 -0.74 11.27 -9.67
CA TRP A 22 -1.71 12.10 -8.94
C TRP A 22 -2.99 12.31 -9.76
N GLU A 23 -4.12 12.03 -9.12
CA GLU A 23 -5.47 12.32 -9.58
C GLU A 23 -6.06 13.48 -8.76
N THR A 24 -7.07 14.14 -9.31
CA THR A 24 -7.82 15.21 -8.62
C THR A 24 -9.18 14.66 -8.22
N SER A 25 -9.51 14.80 -6.94
CA SER A 25 -10.83 14.48 -6.40
C SER A 25 -11.86 15.48 -6.92
N ASP A 26 -12.96 14.96 -7.47
CA ASP A 26 -14.04 15.77 -8.03
C ASP A 26 -14.80 16.57 -6.95
N ASP A 27 -14.80 16.08 -5.70
CA ASP A 27 -15.63 16.62 -4.62
C ASP A 27 -15.00 17.83 -3.91
N ASP A 28 -13.68 17.82 -3.73
CA ASP A 28 -12.94 18.83 -2.94
C ASP A 28 -11.71 19.40 -3.66
N GLY A 29 -11.44 18.97 -4.90
CA GLY A 29 -10.25 19.35 -5.65
C GLY A 29 -8.94 18.84 -5.05
N ALA A 30 -8.99 18.00 -4.01
CA ALA A 30 -7.80 17.45 -3.37
C ALA A 30 -7.09 16.48 -4.30
N ARG A 31 -5.75 16.49 -4.29
CA ARG A 31 -4.98 15.51 -5.05
C ARG A 31 -4.78 14.24 -4.25
N PHE A 32 -5.00 13.09 -4.89
CA PHE A 32 -4.77 11.77 -4.32
C PHE A 32 -4.10 10.85 -5.32
N ARG A 33 -3.54 9.73 -4.86
CA ARG A 33 -3.00 8.67 -5.73
C ARG A 33 -3.12 7.32 -5.06
N TYR A 34 -3.28 6.28 -5.86
CA TYR A 34 -3.22 4.90 -5.39
C TYR A 34 -1.78 4.42 -5.23
N PHE A 35 -1.54 3.53 -4.28
CA PHE A 35 -0.30 2.78 -4.19
C PHE A 35 -0.55 1.30 -3.87
N LEU A 36 0.36 0.46 -4.36
CA LEU A 36 0.43 -0.96 -4.07
C LEU A 36 1.81 -1.28 -3.50
N GLY A 37 1.81 -1.81 -2.28
CA GLY A 37 2.96 -2.26 -1.54
C GLY A 37 3.66 -3.43 -2.21
N THR A 38 4.97 -3.55 -1.97
CA THR A 38 5.75 -4.71 -2.41
C THR A 38 5.18 -5.99 -1.79
N PRO A 39 4.96 -7.07 -2.57
CA PRO A 39 4.46 -8.32 -2.03
C PRO A 39 5.44 -8.95 -1.05
N ARG A 40 4.88 -9.60 -0.03
CA ARG A 40 5.58 -10.53 0.87
C ARG A 40 4.91 -11.90 0.78
N GLY A 41 5.66 -12.96 1.06
CA GLY A 41 5.21 -14.34 0.95
C GLY A 41 5.29 -14.89 -0.47
N GLU A 42 5.73 -16.15 -0.59
CA GLU A 42 5.93 -16.82 -1.90
C GLU A 42 4.69 -17.62 -2.36
N VAL A 43 4.02 -18.33 -1.43
CA VAL A 43 2.88 -19.21 -1.75
C VAL A 43 1.54 -18.48 -1.63
N ALA A 44 1.46 -17.57 -0.67
CA ALA A 44 0.39 -16.60 -0.54
C ALA A 44 1.04 -15.22 -0.45
N THR A 45 0.74 -14.39 -1.44
CA THR A 45 1.23 -13.02 -1.50
C THR A 45 0.34 -12.12 -0.65
N VAL A 46 0.98 -11.38 0.26
CA VAL A 46 0.33 -10.34 1.07
C VAL A 46 0.85 -8.99 0.59
N ARG A 47 -0.07 -8.09 0.24
CA ARG A 47 0.24 -6.72 -0.22
C ARG A 47 -0.54 -5.71 0.61
N LEU A 48 0.10 -4.59 0.92
CA LEU A 48 -0.62 -3.42 1.40
C LEU A 48 -1.08 -2.60 0.19
N ALA A 49 -2.24 -2.00 0.27
CA ALA A 49 -2.73 -1.08 -0.75
C ALA A 49 -3.47 0.07 -0.08
N GLY A 50 -3.66 1.16 -0.81
CA GLY A 50 -4.51 2.25 -0.37
C GLY A 50 -4.24 3.51 -1.17
N PHE A 51 -4.69 4.62 -0.60
CA PHE A 51 -4.56 5.93 -1.23
C PHE A 51 -3.77 6.88 -0.34
N GLN A 52 -3.15 7.83 -1.02
CA GLN A 52 -2.40 8.90 -0.40
C GLN A 52 -2.87 10.23 -0.94
N ARG A 53 -3.16 11.18 -0.05
CA ARG A 53 -3.40 12.59 -0.41
C ARG A 53 -2.09 13.35 -0.54
N ALA A 54 -2.11 14.47 -1.26
CA ALA A 54 -0.93 15.32 -1.45
C ALA A 54 -0.38 15.92 -0.15
N ASP A 55 -1.19 15.99 0.92
CA ASP A 55 -0.76 16.40 2.26
C ASP A 55 -0.03 15.28 3.05
N GLY A 56 0.10 14.09 2.46
CA GLY A 56 0.73 12.91 3.08
C GLY A 56 -0.23 11.98 3.80
N THR A 57 -1.50 12.36 3.96
CA THR A 57 -2.52 11.54 4.63
C THR A 57 -2.76 10.25 3.85
N LEU A 58 -2.74 9.12 4.55
CA LEU A 58 -3.06 7.81 4.01
C LEU A 58 -4.48 7.41 4.40
N TYR A 59 -5.23 6.82 3.47
CA TYR A 59 -6.62 6.42 3.70
C TYR A 59 -7.00 5.22 2.83
N ASP A 60 -8.14 4.61 3.16
CA ASP A 60 -8.65 3.38 2.54
C ASP A 60 -7.58 2.29 2.44
N LEU A 61 -6.81 2.15 3.52
CA LEU A 61 -5.73 1.18 3.62
C LEU A 61 -6.31 -0.24 3.69
N ALA A 62 -5.75 -1.14 2.89
CA ALA A 62 -6.19 -2.53 2.78
C ALA A 62 -5.00 -3.51 2.78
N ILE A 63 -5.27 -4.75 3.21
CA ILE A 63 -4.38 -5.89 3.01
C ILE A 63 -5.03 -6.77 1.93
N SER A 64 -4.35 -6.92 0.81
CA SER A 64 -4.71 -7.91 -0.22
C SER A 64 -3.95 -9.19 0.05
N VAL A 65 -4.65 -10.32 0.01
CA VAL A 65 -4.08 -11.66 0.10
C VAL A 65 -4.45 -12.41 -1.16
N ASP A 66 -3.46 -12.94 -1.86
CA ASP A 66 -3.67 -13.75 -3.05
C ASP A 66 -2.80 -15.01 -2.97
N ALA A 67 -3.42 -16.18 -3.12
CA ALA A 67 -2.76 -17.47 -2.99
C ALA A 67 -2.85 -18.25 -4.30
N ASP A 68 -1.71 -18.72 -4.78
CA ASP A 68 -1.60 -19.41 -6.07
C ASP A 68 -2.09 -20.88 -6.02
N GLY A 69 -2.68 -21.29 -4.89
CA GLY A 69 -3.24 -22.63 -4.68
C GLY A 69 -3.62 -22.90 -3.22
N PRO A 70 -4.00 -24.15 -2.91
CA PRO A 70 -4.27 -24.58 -1.53
C PRO A 70 -3.04 -24.42 -0.64
N LEU A 71 -3.25 -23.99 0.61
CA LEU A 71 -2.18 -23.85 1.60
C LEU A 71 -2.07 -25.12 2.45
N ASP A 72 -0.87 -25.70 2.50
CA ASP A 72 -0.54 -26.67 3.55
C ASP A 72 -0.31 -25.96 4.89
N VAL A 73 -0.12 -26.73 5.96
CA VAL A 73 0.04 -26.19 7.33
C VAL A 73 1.21 -25.21 7.40
N GLY A 74 2.37 -25.55 6.82
CA GLY A 74 3.54 -24.69 6.86
C GLY A 74 3.36 -23.39 6.09
N SER A 75 2.67 -23.43 4.95
CA SER A 75 2.36 -22.25 4.14
C SER A 75 1.31 -21.36 4.84
N ALA A 76 0.35 -21.97 5.52
CA ALA A 76 -0.64 -21.25 6.33
C ALA A 76 -0.01 -20.56 7.54
N GLU A 77 0.95 -21.20 8.22
CA GLU A 77 1.70 -20.60 9.33
C GLU A 77 2.50 -19.37 8.86
N ARG A 78 3.21 -19.47 7.72
CA ARG A 78 3.92 -18.33 7.13
C ARG A 78 2.98 -17.20 6.73
N LEU A 79 1.83 -17.51 6.13
CA LEU A 79 0.81 -16.50 5.82
C LEU A 79 0.35 -15.77 7.09
N ALA A 80 0.19 -16.47 8.21
CA ALA A 80 -0.20 -15.84 9.47
C ALA A 80 0.88 -14.87 9.99
N GLU A 81 2.17 -15.20 9.85
CA GLU A 81 3.29 -14.30 10.17
C GLU A 81 3.29 -13.06 9.26
N ASP A 82 3.14 -13.25 7.95
CA ASP A 82 3.10 -12.18 6.97
C ASP A 82 1.92 -11.22 7.20
N LEU A 83 0.74 -11.77 7.54
CA LEU A 83 -0.44 -11.00 7.91
C LEU A 83 -0.22 -10.22 9.21
N THR A 84 0.43 -10.82 10.21
CA THR A 84 0.75 -10.14 11.47
C THR A 84 1.69 -8.95 11.22
N ALA A 85 2.70 -9.13 10.37
CA ALA A 85 3.59 -8.04 9.96
C ALA A 85 2.83 -6.96 9.18
N ALA A 86 1.94 -7.33 8.26
CA ALA A 86 1.14 -6.38 7.47
C ALA A 86 0.19 -5.56 8.35
N ILE A 87 -0.42 -6.17 9.38
CA ILE A 87 -1.25 -5.48 10.37
C ILE A 87 -0.39 -4.48 11.18
N ALA A 88 0.82 -4.88 11.58
CA ALA A 88 1.74 -3.97 12.28
C ALA A 88 2.14 -2.78 11.41
N ASP A 89 2.33 -2.98 10.10
CA ASP A 89 2.58 -1.91 9.14
C ASP A 89 1.37 -0.96 9.06
N LEU A 90 0.16 -1.48 8.88
CA LEU A 90 -1.06 -0.66 8.83
C LEU A 90 -1.25 0.21 10.07
N ARG A 91 -1.06 -0.36 11.26
CA ARG A 91 -1.16 0.39 12.53
C ARG A 91 -0.14 1.52 12.66
N ARG A 92 0.99 1.44 11.98
CA ARG A 92 1.98 2.53 11.93
C ARG A 92 1.61 3.62 10.95
N LEU A 93 0.88 3.28 9.88
CA LEU A 93 0.47 4.20 8.82
C LEU A 93 -0.78 5.00 9.17
N ALA A 94 -1.70 4.40 9.92
CA ALA A 94 -2.94 5.02 10.37
C ALA A 94 -3.13 4.78 11.89
N PRO A 95 -2.44 5.55 12.75
CA PRO A 95 -2.56 5.45 14.20
C PRO A 95 -3.91 5.95 14.75
#